data_AF-A0A836VDF5-F1
#
_entry.id   AF-A0A836VDF5-F1
#
_cell.length_a   1.000
_cell.length_b   1.000
_cell.length_c   1.000
_cell.angle_alpha   90.00
_cell.angle_beta   90.00
_cell.angle_gamma   90.00
#
_symmetry.space_group_name_H-M   'P 1'
#
loop_
_entity.id
_entity.type
_entity.pdbx_description
1 polymer ?
#
loop_
_entity_poly.entity_id
_entity_poly.type
_entity_poly.pdbx_seq_one_letter_code
_entity_poly.pdbx_strand_id
1 'polypeptide(L)'
;MSVLSVTVAVTALIAPRSALAQAQDHAHEPGTEAHSHVGAAVSCETLATPPWAGLPDMDRLKMTALRQEITALSTPELAIAAGFRPALGDIPGMGVHYVNLARGRDGVDINAPDHLMFAEMDGTDKLVGAAYAFVDVPNTDEPIPFESDLATWHDHPRFAPDGQTLHMLHIWFIPSSNGPFAGLNFWLPYRTAGVTIPSSCWMADDADALRIQTVSFALVPPRRFGLQTGRQAEAEAPSPERMEMIAALDAAAIAVDHDAWVAAADVFIADLSDSERTRVQGRLGNLGANQMSSAERDAAGIAQDANDDRLGDFEERIEEFQTRLNLTDDQLDDMRPVMAESFEKILLALDDAGLEQGGGRESLSRRDRIRLGRQIRDIQEETDKEIREILDGDEMEEYEKIQEERREQLRARSQGGGADQ
;
A
#
# COMPACT_ATOMS: atom_id res chain seq x y z
N MET A 1 77.46 -19.77 18.56
CA MET A 1 77.32 -19.48 20.00
C MET A 1 76.48 -18.24 20.17
N SER A 2 75.50 -18.31 21.07
CA SER A 2 74.90 -17.21 21.85
C SER A 2 74.42 -15.95 21.12
N VAL A 3 73.09 -15.75 21.13
CA VAL A 3 72.52 -14.41 21.31
C VAL A 3 71.37 -14.53 22.32
N LEU A 4 71.62 -14.01 23.53
CA LEU A 4 70.66 -13.65 24.57
C LEU A 4 69.77 -12.52 24.02
N SER A 5 68.44 -12.67 23.96
CA SER A 5 67.47 -12.26 24.99
C SER A 5 67.57 -10.80 25.43
N VAL A 6 66.60 -9.95 25.03
CA VAL A 6 65.91 -9.00 25.92
C VAL A 6 64.44 -8.89 25.49
N THR A 7 63.57 -9.13 26.46
CA THR A 7 62.10 -9.08 26.41
C THR A 7 61.62 -7.66 26.68
N VAL A 8 60.63 -7.17 25.93
CA VAL A 8 59.71 -6.12 26.39
C VAL A 8 58.29 -6.57 26.05
N ALA A 9 57.48 -6.75 27.10
CA ALA A 9 56.07 -7.08 27.00
C ALA A 9 55.24 -5.80 26.83
N VAL A 10 54.34 -5.79 25.85
CA VAL A 10 53.17 -4.89 25.82
C VAL A 10 51.96 -5.75 25.52
N THR A 11 51.13 -5.93 26.54
CA THR A 11 49.78 -6.46 26.47
C THR A 11 48.86 -5.47 25.75
N ALA A 12 48.29 -5.88 24.62
CA ALA A 12 47.13 -5.24 24.01
C ALA A 12 46.02 -6.29 23.86
N LEU A 13 44.89 -6.01 24.52
CA LEU A 13 43.63 -6.75 24.38
C LEU A 13 43.13 -6.61 22.93
N ILE A 14 43.19 -7.71 22.16
CA ILE A 14 42.47 -7.84 20.90
C ILE A 14 41.08 -8.37 21.24
N ALA A 15 40.09 -7.49 21.28
CA ALA A 15 38.70 -7.91 21.17
C ALA A 15 38.42 -8.34 19.72
N PRO A 16 37.69 -9.44 19.48
CA PRO A 16 37.34 -9.87 18.14
C PRO A 16 36.33 -8.89 17.54
N ARG A 17 36.74 -8.18 16.48
CA ARG A 17 35.82 -7.58 15.51
C ARG A 17 35.19 -8.71 14.70
N SER A 18 34.03 -9.16 15.12
CA SER A 18 33.17 -10.03 14.30
C SER A 18 32.03 -9.18 13.73
N ALA A 19 32.14 -8.93 12.42
CA ALA A 19 31.07 -8.80 11.44
C ALA A 19 29.82 -7.96 11.81
N LEU A 20 29.89 -6.66 11.53
CA LEU A 20 28.77 -5.93 10.94
C LEU A 20 29.09 -5.82 9.45
N ALA A 21 28.46 -6.66 8.65
CA ALA A 21 28.55 -6.63 7.20
C ALA A 21 27.13 -6.46 6.65
N GLN A 22 26.97 -5.40 5.85
CA GLN A 22 25.96 -5.18 4.82
C GLN A 22 24.56 -4.75 5.27
N ALA A 23 24.47 -3.47 5.67
CA ALA A 23 23.44 -2.58 5.18
C ALA A 23 24.16 -1.31 4.67
N GLN A 24 23.78 -0.81 3.50
CA GLN A 24 24.40 0.27 2.73
C GLN A 24 25.59 -0.13 1.85
N ASP A 25 25.29 -0.47 0.60
CA ASP A 25 26.14 -0.07 -0.53
C ASP A 25 25.30 0.09 -1.81
N HIS A 26 24.53 1.16 -1.85
CA HIS A 26 24.41 1.93 -3.08
C HIS A 26 24.97 3.31 -2.74
N ALA A 27 26.21 3.53 -3.12
CA ALA A 27 26.86 4.82 -3.04
C ALA A 27 26.06 5.83 -3.87
N HIS A 28 25.30 6.68 -3.19
CA HIS A 28 24.78 7.91 -3.76
C HIS A 28 25.92 8.92 -3.87
N GLU A 29 26.10 9.48 -5.06
CA GLU A 29 26.95 10.65 -5.28
C GLU A 29 26.53 11.79 -4.33
N PRO A 30 27.47 12.46 -3.64
CA PRO A 30 27.15 13.60 -2.79
C PRO A 30 26.72 14.78 -3.68
N GLY A 31 25.41 14.95 -3.84
CA GLY A 31 24.81 16.02 -4.66
C GLY A 31 23.52 15.64 -5.37
N THR A 32 23.08 14.38 -5.36
CA THR A 32 21.74 14.00 -5.82
C THR A 32 20.81 13.95 -4.62
N GLU A 33 19.90 14.92 -4.52
CA GLU A 33 18.78 14.89 -3.57
C GLU A 33 18.07 13.54 -3.70
N ALA A 34 17.79 12.90 -2.57
CA ALA A 34 16.83 11.80 -2.53
C ALA A 34 15.46 12.41 -2.83
N HIS A 35 15.11 12.53 -4.10
CA HIS A 35 13.81 13.03 -4.50
C HIS A 35 12.77 11.99 -4.07
N SER A 36 11.99 12.34 -3.05
CA SER A 36 10.83 11.57 -2.63
C SER A 36 9.80 11.61 -3.76
N HIS A 37 9.59 10.50 -4.45
CA HIS A 37 8.56 10.37 -5.50
C HIS A 37 7.13 10.32 -4.95
N VAL A 38 6.96 10.62 -3.66
CA VAL A 38 5.70 10.41 -2.92
C VAL A 38 4.78 11.65 -3.00
N GLY A 39 4.93 12.42 -4.07
CA GLY A 39 4.22 13.67 -4.37
C GLY A 39 4.89 14.90 -3.75
N ALA A 40 4.93 16.01 -4.50
CA ALA A 40 5.44 17.29 -4.01
C ALA A 40 4.47 17.92 -3.01
N ALA A 41 5.00 18.67 -2.04
CA ALA A 41 4.16 19.45 -1.13
C ALA A 41 3.39 20.52 -1.89
N VAL A 42 2.11 20.69 -1.57
CA VAL A 42 1.26 21.74 -2.16
C VAL A 42 1.12 22.92 -1.22
N SER A 43 0.60 24.04 -1.73
CA SER A 43 0.28 25.20 -0.90
C SER A 43 -0.60 24.82 0.29
N CYS A 44 -0.11 25.07 1.50
CA CYS A 44 -0.85 24.80 2.73
C CYS A 44 -2.10 25.66 2.89
N GLU A 45 -2.11 26.85 2.27
CA GLU A 45 -3.23 27.80 2.35
C GLU A 45 -4.35 27.50 1.36
N THR A 46 -4.01 26.96 0.19
CA THR A 46 -4.94 26.92 -0.95
C THR A 46 -5.17 25.53 -1.55
N LEU A 47 -4.34 24.54 -1.24
CA LEU A 47 -4.37 23.22 -1.90
C LEU A 47 -4.33 22.03 -0.94
N ALA A 48 -3.88 22.19 0.31
CA ALA A 48 -3.84 21.09 1.28
C ALA A 48 -5.22 20.71 1.86
N THR A 49 -6.23 21.58 1.73
CA THR A 49 -7.56 21.41 2.34
C THR A 49 -8.65 21.95 1.40
N PRO A 50 -9.84 21.31 1.32
CA PRO A 50 -11.01 21.88 0.67
C PRO A 50 -11.31 23.31 1.21
N PRO A 51 -11.75 24.26 0.36
CA PRO A 51 -12.31 24.06 -0.97
C PRO A 51 -11.28 24.07 -2.11
N TRP A 52 -9.99 23.92 -1.80
CA TRP A 52 -8.88 23.93 -2.78
C TRP A 52 -8.89 25.15 -3.70
N ALA A 53 -8.96 26.34 -3.10
CA ALA A 53 -9.04 27.61 -3.83
C ALA A 53 -7.87 27.86 -4.81
N GLY A 54 -6.78 27.09 -4.70
CA GLY A 54 -5.64 27.14 -5.62
C GLY A 54 -5.86 26.39 -6.93
N LEU A 55 -6.90 25.56 -7.06
CA LEU A 55 -7.23 24.88 -8.31
C LEU A 55 -7.93 25.82 -9.31
N PRO A 56 -7.86 25.54 -10.63
CA PRO A 56 -8.71 26.20 -11.62
C PRO A 56 -10.20 26.10 -11.29
N ASP A 57 -10.98 27.14 -11.64
CA ASP A 57 -12.41 27.21 -11.32
C ASP A 57 -13.19 26.01 -11.88
N MET A 58 -12.86 25.58 -13.10
CA MET A 58 -13.50 24.43 -13.75
C MET A 58 -13.21 23.11 -13.02
N ASP A 59 -12.01 22.93 -12.50
CA ASP A 59 -11.66 21.73 -11.73
C ASP A 59 -12.42 21.69 -10.41
N ARG A 60 -12.53 22.81 -9.70
CA ARG A 60 -13.34 22.89 -8.47
C ARG A 60 -14.81 22.60 -8.74
N LEU A 61 -15.35 23.05 -9.89
CA LEU A 61 -16.72 22.74 -10.32
C LEU A 61 -16.89 21.25 -10.61
N LYS A 62 -15.96 20.63 -11.36
CA LYS A 62 -15.96 19.19 -11.65
C LYS A 62 -15.92 18.35 -10.36
N MET A 63 -15.02 18.66 -9.44
CA MET A 63 -14.93 17.96 -8.15
C MET A 63 -16.20 18.12 -7.31
N THR A 64 -16.82 19.30 -7.32
CA THR A 64 -18.08 19.54 -6.62
C THR A 64 -19.22 18.73 -7.23
N ALA A 65 -19.31 18.70 -8.57
CA ALA A 65 -20.31 17.91 -9.30
C ALA A 65 -20.14 16.42 -9.04
N LEU A 66 -18.91 15.91 -9.13
CA LEU A 66 -18.58 14.52 -8.81
C LEU A 66 -19.02 14.15 -7.39
N ARG A 67 -18.67 14.97 -6.39
CA ARG A 67 -19.06 14.73 -4.99
C ARG A 67 -20.57 14.69 -4.81
N GLN A 68 -21.31 15.53 -5.54
CA GLN A 68 -22.78 15.53 -5.50
C GLN A 68 -23.33 14.24 -6.12
N GLU A 69 -22.81 13.82 -7.27
CA GLU A 69 -23.25 12.61 -7.99
C GLU A 69 -23.07 11.35 -7.12
N ILE A 70 -21.89 11.20 -6.52
CA ILE A 70 -21.57 10.01 -5.71
C ILE A 70 -22.08 10.07 -4.27
N THR A 71 -22.83 11.13 -3.88
CA THR A 71 -23.41 11.20 -2.52
C THR A 71 -24.37 10.03 -2.26
N ALA A 72 -25.03 9.53 -3.30
CA ALA A 72 -25.86 8.32 -3.22
C ALA A 72 -25.07 7.03 -2.95
N LEU A 73 -23.73 7.08 -3.09
CA LEU A 73 -22.78 5.98 -2.89
C LEU A 73 -21.90 6.20 -1.65
N SER A 74 -22.36 7.00 -0.70
CA SER A 74 -21.56 7.51 0.43
C SER A 74 -21.22 6.48 1.52
N THR A 75 -21.70 5.24 1.41
CA THR A 75 -21.41 4.13 2.32
C THR A 75 -20.99 2.90 1.53
N PRO A 76 -20.18 2.00 2.12
CA PRO A 76 -19.84 0.71 1.52
C PRO A 76 -21.05 -0.07 1.03
N GLU A 77 -22.14 -0.11 1.80
CA GLU A 77 -23.35 -0.86 1.44
C GLU A 77 -24.04 -0.29 0.20
N LEU A 78 -24.09 1.05 0.08
CA LEU A 78 -24.64 1.72 -1.10
C LEU A 78 -23.74 1.55 -2.32
N ALA A 79 -22.41 1.57 -2.14
CA ALA A 79 -21.45 1.29 -3.21
C ALA A 79 -21.60 -0.16 -3.71
N ILE A 80 -21.73 -1.13 -2.82
CA ILE A 80 -21.97 -2.55 -3.15
C ILE A 80 -23.28 -2.70 -3.93
N ALA A 81 -24.36 -2.06 -3.48
CA ALA A 81 -25.64 -2.06 -4.18
C ALA A 81 -25.57 -1.44 -5.59
N ALA A 82 -24.59 -0.56 -5.84
CA ALA A 82 -24.32 0.05 -7.13
C ALA A 82 -23.29 -0.71 -8.00
N GLY A 83 -22.88 -1.92 -7.57
CA GLY A 83 -21.98 -2.79 -8.32
C GLY A 83 -20.49 -2.57 -8.07
N PHE A 84 -20.11 -1.77 -7.06
CA PHE A 84 -18.72 -1.70 -6.62
C PHE A 84 -18.41 -2.87 -5.67
N ARG A 85 -17.17 -3.34 -5.63
CA ARG A 85 -16.73 -4.40 -4.71
C ARG A 85 -15.40 -4.00 -4.08
N PRO A 86 -15.17 -4.28 -2.79
CA PRO A 86 -13.88 -3.96 -2.17
C PRO A 86 -12.75 -4.72 -2.89
N ALA A 87 -11.66 -4.03 -3.15
CA ALA A 87 -10.44 -4.53 -3.76
C ALA A 87 -9.23 -4.00 -2.98
N LEU A 88 -8.22 -4.85 -2.82
CA LEU A 88 -6.91 -4.50 -2.26
C LEU A 88 -6.89 -4.06 -0.76
N GLY A 89 -8.00 -4.24 -0.04
CA GLY A 89 -8.16 -3.91 1.40
C GLY A 89 -7.79 -2.48 1.79
N ASP A 90 -7.63 -2.21 3.09
CA ASP A 90 -7.29 -0.87 3.57
C ASP A 90 -5.78 -0.61 3.46
N ILE A 91 -5.41 0.17 2.45
CA ILE A 91 -4.02 0.50 2.14
C ILE A 91 -3.64 1.82 2.83
N PRO A 92 -2.52 1.88 3.57
CA PRO A 92 -2.07 3.11 4.23
C PRO A 92 -2.02 4.30 3.27
N GLY A 93 -2.71 5.38 3.63
CA GLY A 93 -2.76 6.59 2.81
C GLY A 93 -3.74 6.52 1.63
N MET A 94 -4.41 5.41 1.39
CA MET A 94 -5.42 5.27 0.32
C MET A 94 -6.81 4.80 0.83
N GLY A 95 -6.85 4.05 1.93
CA GLY A 95 -8.09 3.44 2.41
C GLY A 95 -8.44 2.18 1.62
N VAL A 96 -9.69 1.72 1.74
CA VAL A 96 -10.26 0.61 0.97
C VAL A 96 -10.79 1.10 -0.36
N HIS A 97 -10.28 0.53 -1.45
CA HIS A 97 -10.83 0.78 -2.78
C HIS A 97 -12.03 -0.13 -3.01
N TYR A 98 -13.16 0.44 -3.43
CA TYR A 98 -14.32 -0.27 -3.92
C TYR A 98 -14.35 -0.04 -5.43
N VAL A 99 -14.20 -1.11 -6.22
CA VAL A 99 -13.96 -1.07 -7.66
C VAL A 99 -15.18 -1.55 -8.42
N ASN A 100 -15.53 -0.83 -9.48
CA ASN A 100 -16.51 -1.26 -10.48
C ASN A 100 -15.78 -1.58 -11.79
N LEU A 101 -15.42 -2.86 -11.95
CA LEU A 101 -14.61 -3.34 -13.08
C LEU A 101 -15.30 -3.14 -14.44
N ALA A 102 -16.62 -3.07 -14.48
CA ALA A 102 -17.35 -2.83 -15.72
C ALA A 102 -17.09 -1.42 -16.25
N ARG A 103 -16.95 -0.42 -15.35
CA ARG A 103 -16.73 0.98 -15.73
C ARG A 103 -15.33 1.22 -16.30
N GLY A 104 -14.31 0.58 -15.72
CA GLY A 104 -12.93 0.73 -16.18
C GLY A 104 -12.69 0.21 -17.62
N ARG A 105 -13.68 -0.46 -18.22
CA ARG A 105 -13.64 -0.95 -19.61
C ARG A 105 -14.30 -0.01 -20.62
N ASP A 106 -15.04 1.01 -20.14
CA ASP A 106 -15.82 1.93 -20.97
C ASP A 106 -15.11 3.29 -21.23
N GLY A 107 -13.83 3.41 -20.83
CA GLY A 107 -13.04 4.64 -20.89
C GLY A 107 -13.31 5.60 -19.72
N VAL A 108 -12.61 6.74 -19.68
CA VAL A 108 -12.69 7.68 -18.55
C VAL A 108 -13.96 8.53 -18.62
N ASP A 109 -14.89 8.32 -17.69
CA ASP A 109 -16.04 9.22 -17.44
C ASP A 109 -15.86 9.99 -16.12
N ILE A 110 -15.64 11.31 -16.23
CA ILE A 110 -15.42 12.20 -15.08
C ILE A 110 -16.59 12.26 -14.08
N ASN A 111 -17.79 11.80 -14.45
CA ASN A 111 -18.94 11.78 -13.54
C ASN A 111 -19.20 10.38 -12.95
N ALA A 112 -18.51 9.35 -13.45
CA ALA A 112 -18.72 7.97 -13.07
C ALA A 112 -17.37 7.29 -12.76
N PRO A 113 -16.77 7.56 -11.59
CA PRO A 113 -15.49 6.98 -11.24
C PRO A 113 -15.58 5.45 -11.16
N ASP A 114 -14.45 4.81 -11.46
CA ASP A 114 -14.27 3.36 -11.43
C ASP A 114 -14.07 2.87 -10.00
N HIS A 115 -13.45 3.70 -9.17
CA HIS A 115 -13.10 3.39 -7.78
C HIS A 115 -13.75 4.40 -6.83
N LEU A 116 -14.28 3.90 -5.71
CA LEU A 116 -14.67 4.68 -4.54
C LEU A 116 -13.74 4.32 -3.38
N MET A 117 -13.25 5.30 -2.63
CA MET A 117 -12.28 5.08 -1.57
C MET A 117 -12.93 5.34 -0.21
N PHE A 118 -12.91 4.35 0.67
CA PHE A 118 -13.48 4.42 2.01
C PHE A 118 -12.40 4.25 3.08
N ALA A 119 -12.59 4.90 4.22
CA ALA A 119 -11.76 4.66 5.39
C ALA A 119 -12.59 4.77 6.67
N GLU A 120 -12.28 3.92 7.65
CA GLU A 120 -12.91 3.97 8.96
C GLU A 120 -12.42 5.20 9.72
N MET A 121 -13.35 6.08 10.10
CA MET A 121 -13.08 7.23 10.96
C MET A 121 -14.14 7.28 12.04
N ASP A 122 -13.71 7.30 13.31
CA ASP A 122 -14.60 7.29 14.46
C ASP A 122 -15.55 6.06 14.51
N GLY A 123 -15.07 4.90 14.03
CA GLY A 123 -15.85 3.66 13.98
C GLY A 123 -16.92 3.61 12.89
N THR A 124 -16.83 4.48 11.88
CA THR A 124 -17.73 4.49 10.71
C THR A 124 -16.93 4.67 9.43
N ASP A 125 -17.22 3.86 8.41
CA ASP A 125 -16.65 4.06 7.09
C ASP A 125 -17.16 5.34 6.44
N LYS A 126 -16.23 6.18 5.99
CA LYS A 126 -16.52 7.44 5.29
C LYS A 126 -15.95 7.38 3.89
N LEU A 127 -16.72 7.83 2.90
CA LEU A 127 -16.22 8.07 1.55
C LEU A 127 -15.19 9.21 1.59
N VAL A 128 -13.92 8.88 1.35
CA VAL A 128 -12.79 9.82 1.44
C VAL A 128 -12.28 10.28 0.09
N GLY A 129 -12.54 9.51 -0.97
CA GLY A 129 -12.05 9.80 -2.31
C GLY A 129 -12.70 8.94 -3.39
N ALA A 130 -12.24 9.13 -4.61
CA ALA A 130 -12.58 8.32 -5.78
C ALA A 130 -11.34 8.21 -6.68
N ALA A 131 -11.33 7.27 -7.62
CA ALA A 131 -10.30 7.22 -8.65
C ALA A 131 -10.88 6.79 -9.99
N TYR A 132 -10.21 7.23 -11.06
CA TYR A 132 -10.42 6.72 -12.42
C TYR A 132 -9.30 5.76 -12.74
N ALA A 133 -9.62 4.67 -13.43
CA ALA A 133 -8.65 3.67 -13.81
C ALA A 133 -8.98 3.06 -15.17
N PHE A 134 -7.94 2.87 -15.99
CA PHE A 134 -8.05 2.18 -17.28
C PHE A 134 -6.73 1.50 -17.62
N VAL A 135 -6.79 0.46 -18.45
CA VAL A 135 -5.59 -0.26 -18.91
C VAL A 135 -5.22 0.22 -20.31
N ASP A 136 -3.97 0.60 -20.50
CA ASP A 136 -3.40 0.99 -21.80
C ASP A 136 -1.88 0.78 -21.79
N VAL A 137 -1.22 1.04 -22.90
CA VAL A 137 0.25 1.09 -22.96
C VAL A 137 0.81 2.20 -22.05
N PRO A 138 2.05 2.05 -21.53
CA PRO A 138 2.74 3.16 -20.86
C PRO A 138 2.82 4.39 -21.77
N ASN A 139 2.82 5.58 -21.17
CA ASN A 139 2.72 6.87 -21.87
C ASN A 139 1.45 6.99 -22.72
N THR A 140 0.30 6.70 -22.10
CA THR A 140 -1.03 6.82 -22.74
C THR A 140 -1.29 8.21 -23.31
N ASP A 141 -2.05 8.25 -24.41
CA ASP A 141 -2.59 9.48 -25.00
C ASP A 141 -3.94 9.90 -24.37
N GLU A 142 -4.46 9.13 -23.41
CA GLU A 142 -5.74 9.42 -22.74
C GLU A 142 -5.66 10.75 -21.97
N PRO A 143 -6.52 11.74 -22.31
CA PRO A 143 -6.44 13.06 -21.72
C PRO A 143 -6.79 13.05 -20.22
N ILE A 144 -6.04 13.81 -19.44
CA ILE A 144 -6.40 14.09 -18.05
C ILE A 144 -7.68 14.94 -18.03
N PRO A 145 -8.71 14.57 -17.26
CA PRO A 145 -10.00 15.26 -17.27
C PRO A 145 -10.01 16.57 -16.46
N PHE A 146 -8.86 17.09 -16.04
CA PHE A 146 -8.66 18.30 -15.22
C PHE A 146 -7.64 19.25 -15.84
N GLU A 147 -7.75 20.54 -15.54
CA GLU A 147 -6.85 21.59 -16.05
C GLU A 147 -5.58 21.74 -15.20
N SER A 148 -5.61 21.30 -13.95
CA SER A 148 -4.48 21.40 -13.03
C SER A 148 -3.34 20.44 -13.38
N ASP A 149 -2.11 20.96 -13.40
CA ASP A 149 -0.88 20.16 -13.51
C ASP A 149 -0.67 19.15 -12.36
N LEU A 150 -1.46 19.26 -11.27
CA LEU A 150 -1.43 18.29 -10.17
C LEU A 150 -2.20 17.01 -10.50
N ALA A 151 -3.12 17.04 -11.46
CA ALA A 151 -3.83 15.86 -11.90
C ALA A 151 -2.97 15.10 -12.90
N THR A 152 -2.40 13.99 -12.49
CA THR A 152 -1.52 13.17 -13.33
C THR A 152 -1.89 11.70 -13.23
N TRP A 153 -1.87 10.99 -14.35
CA TRP A 153 -1.93 9.53 -14.35
C TRP A 153 -0.69 8.95 -13.68
N HIS A 154 -0.87 7.94 -12.84
CA HIS A 154 0.21 7.10 -12.33
C HIS A 154 -0.06 5.63 -12.66
N ASP A 155 1.01 4.83 -12.60
CA ASP A 155 1.03 3.52 -13.22
C ASP A 155 1.12 2.40 -12.19
N HIS A 156 0.24 1.40 -12.36
CA HIS A 156 0.32 0.11 -11.67
C HIS A 156 0.53 -1.02 -12.68
N PRO A 157 1.79 -1.28 -13.09
CA PRO A 157 2.07 -2.25 -14.15
C PRO A 157 1.72 -3.69 -13.78
N ARG A 158 1.69 -4.02 -12.48
CA ARG A 158 1.28 -5.35 -11.99
C ARG A 158 -0.20 -5.63 -12.14
N PHE A 159 -1.00 -4.64 -12.48
CA PHE A 159 -2.45 -4.77 -12.60
C PHE A 159 -2.90 -4.74 -14.06
N ALA A 160 -1.99 -5.00 -15.00
CA ALA A 160 -2.25 -5.04 -16.42
C ALA A 160 -1.45 -6.17 -17.11
N PRO A 161 -1.87 -6.60 -18.31
CA PRO A 161 -1.12 -7.54 -19.14
C PRO A 161 0.26 -7.02 -19.57
N ASP A 162 1.14 -7.94 -20.00
CA ASP A 162 2.47 -7.62 -20.54
C ASP A 162 2.42 -6.50 -21.60
N GLY A 163 3.27 -5.48 -21.40
CA GLY A 163 3.36 -4.32 -22.29
C GLY A 163 2.29 -3.24 -22.07
N GLN A 164 1.41 -3.42 -21.07
CA GLN A 164 0.41 -2.44 -20.63
C GLN A 164 0.62 -2.10 -19.15
N THR A 165 -0.10 -1.08 -18.68
CA THR A 165 -0.17 -0.68 -17.28
C THR A 165 -1.60 -0.24 -16.94
N LEU A 166 -1.98 -0.39 -15.68
CA LEU A 166 -3.19 0.25 -15.18
C LEU A 166 -2.86 1.71 -14.85
N HIS A 167 -3.37 2.64 -15.65
CA HIS A 167 -3.31 4.06 -15.40
C HIS A 167 -4.36 4.44 -14.37
N MET A 168 -3.99 5.26 -13.39
CA MET A 168 -4.91 5.67 -12.33
C MET A 168 -4.76 7.15 -11.96
N LEU A 169 -5.88 7.79 -11.65
CA LEU A 169 -5.93 9.18 -11.14
C LEU A 169 -6.81 9.21 -9.89
N HIS A 170 -6.20 9.54 -8.76
CA HIS A 170 -6.90 9.69 -7.48
C HIS A 170 -7.52 11.08 -7.33
N ILE A 171 -8.63 11.14 -6.61
CA ILE A 171 -9.31 12.36 -6.18
C ILE A 171 -9.71 12.24 -4.72
N TRP A 172 -9.22 13.17 -3.89
CA TRP A 172 -9.56 13.26 -2.48
C TRP A 172 -10.74 14.20 -2.24
N PHE A 173 -11.66 13.83 -1.33
CA PHE A 173 -12.76 14.68 -0.85
C PHE A 173 -12.53 15.27 0.54
N ILE A 174 -11.43 14.87 1.15
CA ILE A 174 -10.95 15.28 2.47
C ILE A 174 -9.62 16.06 2.31
N PRO A 175 -9.12 16.71 3.36
CA PRO A 175 -7.77 17.28 3.34
C PRO A 175 -6.74 16.25 2.92
N SER A 176 -5.79 16.68 2.10
CA SER A 176 -4.70 15.86 1.56
C SER A 176 -3.40 16.65 1.58
N SER A 177 -2.33 16.05 2.10
CA SER A 177 -1.02 16.69 2.31
C SER A 177 -0.39 17.19 1.02
N ASN A 178 -0.64 16.46 -0.07
CA ASN A 178 -0.04 16.67 -1.38
C ASN A 178 -1.08 17.11 -2.41
N GLY A 179 -2.24 17.57 -1.93
CA GLY A 179 -3.29 18.13 -2.76
C GLY A 179 -4.36 17.13 -3.19
N PRO A 180 -5.39 17.62 -3.89
CA PRO A 180 -6.60 16.87 -4.19
C PRO A 180 -6.40 15.68 -5.13
N PHE A 181 -5.32 15.67 -5.91
CA PHE A 181 -5.01 14.61 -6.88
C PHE A 181 -3.85 13.70 -6.45
N ALA A 182 -3.37 13.85 -5.22
CA ALA A 182 -2.25 13.06 -4.73
C ALA A 182 -2.54 11.56 -4.78
N GLY A 183 -1.57 10.77 -5.22
CA GLY A 183 -1.69 9.32 -5.19
C GLY A 183 -1.82 8.74 -3.77
N LEU A 184 -1.14 9.37 -2.81
CA LEU A 184 -1.23 9.04 -1.38
C LEU A 184 -1.70 10.24 -0.58
N ASN A 185 -2.50 9.98 0.45
CA ASN A 185 -2.92 10.98 1.43
C ASN A 185 -2.32 10.68 2.80
N PHE A 186 -1.24 11.38 3.14
CA PHE A 186 -0.57 11.20 4.43
C PHE A 186 -1.38 11.69 5.63
N TRP A 187 -2.49 12.42 5.43
CA TRP A 187 -3.42 12.75 6.50
C TRP A 187 -4.36 11.61 6.86
N LEU A 188 -4.53 10.63 5.96
CA LEU A 188 -5.47 9.55 6.19
C LEU A 188 -5.08 8.71 7.43
N PRO A 189 -3.83 8.24 7.61
CA PRO A 189 -3.45 7.49 8.79
C PRO A 189 -3.58 8.24 10.12
N TYR A 190 -3.35 9.56 10.14
CA TYR A 190 -3.62 10.37 11.35
C TYR A 190 -5.10 10.33 11.70
N ARG A 191 -5.98 10.53 10.71
CA ARG A 191 -7.43 10.53 10.92
C ARG A 191 -7.96 9.18 11.37
N THR A 192 -7.52 8.10 10.75
CA THR A 192 -7.94 6.74 11.14
C THR A 192 -7.41 6.35 12.53
N ALA A 193 -6.23 6.88 12.92
CA ALA A 193 -5.70 6.73 14.28
C ALA A 193 -6.33 7.67 15.32
N GLY A 194 -7.24 8.57 14.92
CA GLY A 194 -7.83 9.56 15.83
C GLY A 194 -6.84 10.63 16.32
N VAL A 195 -5.77 10.89 15.56
CA VAL A 195 -4.74 11.88 15.86
C VAL A 195 -4.96 13.13 15.02
N THR A 196 -4.83 14.30 15.63
CA THR A 196 -4.92 15.59 14.94
C THR A 196 -3.83 15.69 13.88
N ILE A 197 -4.22 16.07 12.66
CA ILE A 197 -3.27 16.29 11.57
C ILE A 197 -2.33 17.44 11.91
N PRO A 198 -1.00 17.31 11.71
CA PRO A 198 -0.08 18.42 11.88
C PRO A 198 -0.37 19.53 10.86
N SER A 199 0.17 20.73 11.08
CA SER A 199 -0.03 21.85 10.16
C SER A 199 0.48 21.48 8.77
N SER A 200 -0.36 21.67 7.75
CA SER A 200 0.03 21.45 6.36
C SER A 200 1.17 22.35 5.91
N CYS A 201 1.41 23.50 6.58
CA CYS A 201 2.52 24.39 6.23
C CYS A 201 3.89 23.82 6.59
N TRP A 202 3.96 22.83 7.48
CA TRP A 202 5.22 22.16 7.80
C TRP A 202 5.70 21.23 6.69
N MET A 203 4.80 20.78 5.80
CA MET A 203 5.17 19.99 4.62
C MET A 203 6.06 20.73 3.62
N ALA A 204 6.20 22.05 3.74
CA ALA A 204 7.07 22.85 2.87
C ALA A 204 8.57 22.68 3.19
N ASP A 205 8.90 22.13 4.36
CA ASP A 205 10.26 21.71 4.72
C ASP A 205 10.41 20.20 4.50
N ASP A 206 11.45 19.78 3.78
CA ASP A 206 11.64 18.38 3.40
C ASP A 206 11.89 17.47 4.61
N ALA A 207 12.57 17.96 5.64
CA ALA A 207 12.85 17.17 6.84
C ALA A 207 11.57 16.95 7.65
N ASP A 208 10.73 17.99 7.75
CA ASP A 208 9.45 17.90 8.44
C ASP A 208 8.45 17.07 7.63
N ALA A 209 8.42 17.22 6.31
CA ALA A 209 7.63 16.34 5.43
C ALA A 209 8.01 14.87 5.63
N LEU A 210 9.31 14.54 5.66
CA LEU A 210 9.76 13.17 5.90
C LEU A 210 9.35 12.64 7.28
N ARG A 211 9.43 13.47 8.34
CA ARG A 211 8.93 13.10 9.68
C ARG A 211 7.43 12.82 9.64
N ILE A 212 6.65 13.72 9.03
CA ILE A 212 5.20 13.61 8.91
C ILE A 212 4.80 12.32 8.19
N GLN A 213 5.44 12.01 7.06
CA GLN A 213 5.19 10.80 6.28
C GLN A 213 5.56 9.53 7.06
N THR A 214 6.70 9.55 7.76
CA THR A 214 7.15 8.43 8.60
C THR A 214 6.18 8.17 9.75
N VAL A 215 5.80 9.21 10.49
CA VAL A 215 4.80 9.11 11.58
C VAL A 215 3.46 8.63 11.03
N SER A 216 3.00 9.18 9.91
CA SER A 216 1.75 8.78 9.24
C SER A 216 1.69 7.26 9.04
N PHE A 217 2.71 6.68 8.42
CA PHE A 217 2.72 5.24 8.12
C PHE A 217 3.00 4.37 9.35
N ALA A 218 3.69 4.92 10.36
CA ALA A 218 3.94 4.24 11.63
C ALA A 218 2.71 4.23 12.57
N LEU A 219 1.78 5.17 12.40
CA LEU A 219 0.48 5.14 13.08
C LEU A 219 -0.40 3.98 12.63
N VAL A 220 -0.14 3.40 11.44
CA VAL A 220 -0.86 2.21 10.98
C VAL A 220 -0.34 0.98 11.73
N PRO A 221 -1.15 0.36 12.59
CA PRO A 221 -0.70 -0.77 13.40
C PRO A 221 -0.39 -2.00 12.52
N PRO A 222 0.52 -2.90 12.98
CA PRO A 222 0.59 -4.22 12.40
C PRO A 222 -0.77 -4.90 12.52
N ARG A 223 -1.39 -5.29 11.41
CA ARG A 223 -2.57 -6.16 11.45
C ARG A 223 -2.11 -7.53 11.94
N ARG A 224 -2.59 -7.96 13.11
CA ARG A 224 -2.39 -9.33 13.62
C ARG A 224 -3.43 -10.22 12.97
N PHE A 225 -3.02 -11.15 12.11
CA PHE A 225 -3.92 -12.19 11.60
C PHE A 225 -4.54 -12.97 12.76
N GLY A 226 -5.87 -13.00 12.83
CA GLY A 226 -6.58 -13.59 13.96
C GLY A 226 -8.08 -13.32 14.01
N LEU A 227 -8.85 -14.32 13.54
CA LEU A 227 -10.22 -14.69 13.94
C LEU A 227 -11.18 -13.52 14.29
N GLN A 228 -11.97 -13.05 13.33
CA GLN A 228 -13.44 -12.96 13.40
C GLN A 228 -14.03 -12.05 12.31
N THR A 229 -14.76 -12.68 11.36
CA THR A 229 -15.96 -12.17 10.69
C THR A 229 -15.98 -10.67 10.39
N GLY A 230 -15.53 -10.29 9.19
CA GLY A 230 -15.89 -9.00 8.56
C GLY A 230 -15.48 -7.73 9.30
N ARG A 231 -14.68 -7.86 10.36
CA ARG A 231 -14.04 -6.74 11.07
C ARG A 231 -12.56 -6.91 10.83
N GLN A 232 -11.92 -5.88 10.26
CA GLN A 232 -10.48 -5.86 10.03
C GLN A 232 -9.75 -6.44 11.25
N ALA A 233 -8.84 -7.39 11.01
CA ALA A 233 -7.96 -7.99 12.02
C ALA A 233 -7.60 -6.98 13.12
N GLU A 234 -7.97 -7.25 14.38
CA GLU A 234 -7.75 -6.33 15.49
C GLU A 234 -6.26 -5.96 15.55
N ALA A 235 -5.99 -4.68 15.28
CA ALA A 235 -4.70 -4.06 15.52
C ALA A 235 -4.24 -4.39 16.94
N GLU A 236 -2.98 -4.80 17.10
CA GLU A 236 -2.44 -4.87 18.45
C GLU A 236 -2.53 -3.48 19.10
N ALA A 237 -3.24 -3.39 20.22
CA ALA A 237 -3.36 -2.14 20.94
C ALA A 237 -1.96 -1.60 21.27
N PRO A 238 -1.69 -0.30 21.05
CA PRO A 238 -0.41 0.29 21.38
C PRO A 238 -0.06 0.09 22.86
N SER A 239 1.22 -0.08 23.18
CA SER A 239 1.65 -0.11 24.58
C SER A 239 1.30 1.23 25.28
N PRO A 240 1.18 1.26 26.62
CA PRO A 240 0.97 2.51 27.35
C PRO A 240 1.99 3.59 26.99
N GLU A 241 3.25 3.22 26.84
CA GLU A 241 4.32 4.14 26.43
C GLU A 241 4.08 4.68 25.02
N ARG A 242 3.67 3.83 24.08
CA ARG A 242 3.33 4.25 22.71
C ARG A 242 2.09 5.16 22.69
N MET A 243 1.10 4.92 23.54
CA MET A 243 -0.06 5.81 23.70
C MET A 243 0.34 7.19 24.21
N GLU A 244 1.29 7.28 25.15
CA GLU A 244 1.82 8.56 25.63
C GLU A 244 2.54 9.33 24.51
N MET A 245 3.31 8.65 23.67
CA MET A 245 3.98 9.27 22.51
C MET A 245 2.95 9.78 21.48
N ILE A 246 1.91 9.00 21.18
CA ILE A 246 0.82 9.41 20.29
C ILE A 246 0.06 10.62 20.88
N ALA A 247 -0.21 10.62 22.18
CA ALA A 247 -0.86 11.75 22.85
C ALA A 247 -0.01 13.03 22.81
N ALA A 248 1.32 12.92 22.86
CA ALA A 248 2.23 14.06 22.72
C ALA A 248 2.19 14.65 21.29
N LEU A 249 2.17 13.79 20.26
CA LEU A 249 1.97 14.21 18.86
C LEU A 249 0.65 14.95 18.68
N ASP A 250 -0.45 14.38 19.19
CA ASP A 250 -1.79 14.96 19.10
C ASP A 250 -1.87 16.31 19.82
N ALA A 251 -1.38 16.40 21.06
CA ALA A 251 -1.38 17.64 21.83
C ALA A 251 -0.58 18.76 21.14
N ALA A 252 0.58 18.45 20.56
CA ALA A 252 1.39 19.42 19.82
C ALA A 252 0.72 19.86 18.52
N ALA A 253 0.07 18.94 17.79
CA ALA A 253 -0.70 19.26 16.59
C ALA A 253 -1.91 20.15 16.90
N ILE A 254 -2.66 19.85 17.97
CA ILE A 254 -3.78 20.69 18.46
C ILE A 254 -3.30 22.10 18.82
N ALA A 255 -2.15 22.21 19.47
CA ALA A 255 -1.55 23.49 19.84
C ALA A 255 -0.93 24.24 18.65
N VAL A 256 -0.79 23.58 17.50
CA VAL A 256 -0.04 24.07 16.33
C VAL A 256 1.40 24.46 16.74
N ASP A 257 1.97 23.70 17.67
CA ASP A 257 3.33 23.91 18.19
C ASP A 257 4.31 23.04 17.39
N HIS A 258 4.97 23.66 16.42
CA HIS A 258 5.90 23.01 15.52
C HIS A 258 7.04 22.32 16.27
N ASP A 259 7.70 23.02 17.19
CA ASP A 259 8.91 22.51 17.85
C ASP A 259 8.56 21.37 18.81
N ALA A 260 7.42 21.48 19.50
CA ALA A 260 6.90 20.38 20.32
C ALA A 260 6.51 19.16 19.47
N TRP A 261 5.92 19.39 18.29
CA TRP A 261 5.53 18.31 17.38
C TRP A 261 6.76 17.58 16.83
N VAL A 262 7.78 18.32 16.38
CA VAL A 262 9.05 17.74 15.91
C VAL A 262 9.71 16.92 17.02
N ALA A 263 9.77 17.45 18.25
CA ALA A 263 10.34 16.72 19.37
C ALA A 263 9.57 15.43 19.70
N ALA A 264 8.23 15.46 19.64
CA ALA A 264 7.39 14.29 19.85
C ALA A 264 7.56 13.26 18.71
N ALA A 265 7.64 13.71 17.46
CA ALA A 265 7.86 12.87 16.29
C ALA A 265 9.22 12.17 16.35
N ASP A 266 10.29 12.88 16.70
CA ASP A 266 11.62 12.29 16.83
C ASP A 266 11.66 11.20 17.92
N VAL A 267 10.97 11.39 19.04
CA VAL A 267 10.84 10.36 20.10
C VAL A 267 10.05 9.16 19.60
N PHE A 268 8.90 9.39 18.96
CA PHE A 268 8.05 8.32 18.43
C PHE A 268 8.77 7.49 17.35
N ILE A 269 9.47 8.14 16.42
CA ILE A 269 10.26 7.48 15.38
C ILE A 269 11.44 6.71 16.00
N ALA A 270 12.07 7.24 17.03
CA ALA A 270 13.17 6.57 17.73
C ALA A 270 12.72 5.29 18.45
N ASP A 271 11.47 5.21 18.89
CA ASP A 271 10.88 4.04 19.56
C ASP A 271 10.52 2.89 18.60
N LEU A 272 10.46 3.15 17.29
CA LEU A 272 10.18 2.10 16.30
C LEU A 272 11.25 1.01 16.35
N SER A 273 10.80 -0.23 16.48
CA SER A 273 11.64 -1.43 16.33
C SER A 273 12.21 -1.52 14.92
N ASP A 274 13.31 -2.26 14.75
CA ASP A 274 13.88 -2.51 13.42
C ASP A 274 12.83 -3.05 12.42
N SER A 275 11.93 -3.93 12.89
CA SER A 275 10.83 -4.44 12.06
C SER A 275 9.80 -3.37 11.68
N GLU A 276 9.43 -2.47 12.59
CA GLU A 276 8.50 -1.38 12.27
C GLU A 276 9.15 -0.39 11.31
N ARG A 277 10.43 -0.05 11.51
CA ARG A 277 11.17 0.85 10.62
C ARG A 277 11.26 0.28 9.20
N THR A 278 11.67 -0.98 9.06
CA THR A 278 11.74 -1.65 7.76
C THR A 278 10.36 -1.67 7.08
N ARG A 279 9.29 -1.98 7.81
CA ARG A 279 7.94 -1.99 7.26
C ARG A 279 7.50 -0.60 6.79
N VAL A 280 7.71 0.43 7.61
CA VAL A 280 7.32 1.82 7.29
C VAL A 280 8.10 2.30 6.06
N GLN A 281 9.41 2.11 6.05
CA GLN A 281 10.27 2.52 4.93
C GLN A 281 9.95 1.75 3.65
N GLY A 282 9.74 0.43 3.74
CA GLY A 282 9.31 -0.40 2.62
C GLY A 282 8.00 0.11 2.03
N ARG A 283 6.95 0.27 2.85
CA ARG A 283 5.65 0.78 2.39
C ARG A 283 5.74 2.17 1.78
N LEU A 284 6.49 3.10 2.38
CA LEU A 284 6.68 4.44 1.83
C LEU A 284 7.38 4.40 0.47
N GLY A 285 8.45 3.60 0.34
CA GLY A 285 9.16 3.42 -0.93
C GLY A 285 8.27 2.78 -2.00
N ASN A 286 7.56 1.72 -1.65
CA ASN A 286 6.81 0.89 -2.59
C ASN A 286 5.54 1.58 -3.06
N LEU A 287 4.75 2.12 -2.13
CA LEU A 287 3.57 2.88 -2.50
C LEU A 287 3.96 4.15 -3.24
N GLY A 288 5.06 4.81 -2.87
CA GLY A 288 5.61 5.95 -3.60
C GLY A 288 6.00 5.61 -5.03
N ALA A 289 6.71 4.51 -5.27
CA ALA A 289 7.04 4.05 -6.62
C ALA A 289 5.79 3.67 -7.44
N ASN A 290 4.73 3.20 -6.79
CA ASN A 290 3.44 2.94 -7.42
C ASN A 290 2.61 4.21 -7.64
N GLN A 291 3.06 5.39 -7.19
CA GLN A 291 2.42 6.67 -7.53
C GLN A 291 3.12 7.41 -8.69
N MET A 292 4.13 6.78 -9.31
CA MET A 292 4.86 7.38 -10.41
C MET A 292 4.13 7.17 -11.75
N SER A 293 4.12 8.20 -12.58
CA SER A 293 3.73 8.11 -14.00
C SER A 293 4.72 7.30 -14.83
N SER A 294 4.32 6.89 -16.03
CA SER A 294 5.23 6.24 -16.98
C SER A 294 6.51 7.06 -17.19
N ALA A 295 6.38 8.37 -17.42
CA ALA A 295 7.53 9.25 -17.68
C ALA A 295 8.48 9.35 -16.48
N GLU A 296 7.95 9.39 -15.25
CA GLU A 296 8.77 9.41 -14.04
C GLU A 296 9.48 8.08 -13.81
N ARG A 297 8.81 6.95 -14.07
CA ARG A 297 9.41 5.61 -14.02
C ARG A 297 10.56 5.48 -15.02
N ASP A 298 10.37 5.95 -16.26
CA ASP A 298 11.41 5.99 -17.28
C ASP A 298 12.60 6.85 -16.84
N ALA A 299 12.34 8.04 -16.29
CA ALA A 299 13.37 8.95 -15.79
C ALA A 299 14.16 8.35 -14.60
N ALA A 300 13.50 7.55 -13.76
CA ALA A 300 14.11 6.84 -12.64
C ALA A 300 14.76 5.50 -13.04
N GLY A 301 14.61 5.04 -14.28
CA GLY A 301 15.10 3.74 -14.74
C GLY A 301 14.37 2.55 -14.12
N ILE A 302 13.12 2.74 -13.69
CA ILE A 302 12.25 1.71 -13.15
C ILE A 302 11.50 1.04 -14.31
N ALA A 303 11.48 -0.29 -14.33
CA ALA A 303 10.78 -1.06 -15.36
C ALA A 303 9.27 -0.74 -15.43
N GLN A 304 8.75 -0.64 -16.66
CA GLN A 304 7.32 -0.41 -16.96
C GLN A 304 6.53 -1.72 -17.02
N ASP A 305 7.21 -2.85 -17.21
CA ASP A 305 6.63 -4.16 -17.32
C ASP A 305 6.66 -4.87 -15.96
N ALA A 306 5.51 -5.39 -15.55
CA ALA A 306 5.44 -6.48 -14.60
C ALA A 306 5.06 -7.73 -15.39
N ASN A 307 5.91 -8.76 -15.36
CA ASN A 307 5.59 -10.09 -15.93
C ASN A 307 4.55 -10.84 -15.05
N ASP A 308 3.52 -10.16 -14.54
CA ASP A 308 2.61 -10.63 -13.50
C ASP A 308 1.30 -9.79 -13.52
N ASP A 309 0.35 -10.14 -14.41
CA ASP A 309 -1.00 -9.53 -14.48
C ASP A 309 -1.86 -10.02 -13.30
N ARG A 310 -1.65 -9.40 -12.15
CA ARG A 310 -2.23 -9.81 -10.88
C ARG A 310 -3.74 -9.66 -10.80
N LEU A 311 -4.31 -8.66 -11.47
CA LEU A 311 -5.77 -8.49 -11.51
C LEU A 311 -6.40 -9.51 -12.45
N GLY A 312 -5.81 -9.74 -13.62
CA GLY A 312 -6.24 -10.81 -14.53
C GLY A 312 -6.22 -12.18 -13.84
N ASP A 313 -5.12 -12.52 -13.16
CA ASP A 313 -4.98 -13.78 -12.41
C ASP A 313 -6.03 -13.92 -11.28
N PHE A 314 -6.38 -12.81 -10.62
CA PHE A 314 -7.41 -12.79 -9.59
C PHE A 314 -8.81 -13.00 -10.18
N GLU A 315 -9.15 -12.31 -11.28
CA GLU A 315 -10.42 -12.47 -11.98
C GLU A 315 -10.58 -13.88 -12.54
N GLU A 316 -9.57 -14.43 -13.22
CA GLU A 316 -9.58 -15.80 -13.72
C GLU A 316 -9.81 -16.81 -12.58
N ARG A 317 -9.23 -16.55 -11.41
CA ARG A 317 -9.42 -17.39 -10.22
C ARG A 317 -10.85 -17.31 -9.68
N ILE A 318 -11.46 -16.13 -9.67
CA ILE A 318 -12.87 -15.97 -9.28
C ILE A 318 -13.80 -16.65 -10.29
N GLU A 319 -13.55 -16.51 -11.60
CA GLU A 319 -14.33 -17.17 -12.65
C GLU A 319 -14.19 -18.70 -12.61
N GLU A 320 -12.99 -19.22 -12.33
CA GLU A 320 -12.78 -20.65 -12.14
C GLU A 320 -13.62 -21.18 -10.98
N PHE A 321 -13.60 -20.49 -9.83
CA PHE A 321 -14.41 -20.91 -8.68
C PHE A 321 -15.91 -20.83 -8.97
N GLN A 322 -16.38 -19.73 -9.58
CA GLN A 322 -17.78 -19.60 -9.97
C GLN A 322 -18.23 -20.76 -10.86
N THR A 323 -17.40 -21.13 -11.84
CA THR A 323 -17.72 -22.18 -12.81
C THR A 323 -17.65 -23.58 -12.20
N ARG A 324 -16.57 -23.89 -11.47
CA ARG A 324 -16.32 -25.25 -10.95
C ARG A 324 -17.17 -25.58 -9.74
N LEU A 325 -17.41 -24.59 -8.88
CA LEU A 325 -18.23 -24.75 -7.68
C LEU A 325 -19.72 -24.48 -7.95
N ASN A 326 -20.06 -23.95 -9.14
CA ASN A 326 -21.44 -23.59 -9.51
C ASN A 326 -22.07 -22.62 -8.48
N LEU A 327 -21.30 -21.61 -8.07
CA LEU A 327 -21.69 -20.66 -7.03
C LEU A 327 -22.93 -19.86 -7.45
N THR A 328 -23.79 -19.59 -6.48
CA THR A 328 -24.82 -18.55 -6.63
C THR A 328 -24.20 -17.16 -6.66
N ASP A 329 -24.92 -16.17 -7.19
CA ASP A 329 -24.47 -14.77 -7.20
C ASP A 329 -24.20 -14.26 -5.78
N ASP A 330 -25.03 -14.64 -4.80
CA ASP A 330 -24.86 -14.28 -3.39
C ASP A 330 -23.57 -14.90 -2.80
N GLN A 331 -23.33 -16.20 -3.03
CA GLN A 331 -22.09 -16.85 -2.58
C GLN A 331 -20.85 -16.25 -3.26
N LEU A 332 -20.94 -15.90 -4.54
CA LEU A 332 -19.85 -15.25 -5.27
C LEU A 332 -19.56 -13.86 -4.69
N ASP A 333 -20.60 -13.10 -4.36
CA ASP A 333 -20.50 -11.79 -3.74
C ASP A 333 -19.90 -11.86 -2.33
N ASP A 334 -20.22 -12.91 -1.55
CA ASP A 334 -19.61 -13.16 -0.24
C ASP A 334 -18.17 -13.68 -0.35
N MET A 335 -17.86 -14.48 -1.37
CA MET A 335 -16.54 -15.10 -1.55
C MET A 335 -15.49 -14.11 -2.08
N ARG A 336 -15.87 -13.20 -2.97
CA ARG A 336 -14.97 -12.22 -3.58
C ARG A 336 -14.19 -11.37 -2.55
N PRO A 337 -14.79 -10.76 -1.50
CA PRO A 337 -14.04 -9.98 -0.53
C PRO A 337 -13.03 -10.81 0.27
N VAL A 338 -13.39 -12.03 0.69
CA VAL A 338 -12.49 -12.99 1.38
C VAL A 338 -11.26 -13.30 0.52
N MET A 339 -11.51 -13.52 -0.76
CA MET A 339 -10.49 -13.82 -1.75
C MET A 339 -9.59 -12.61 -2.06
N ALA A 340 -10.17 -11.42 -2.19
CA ALA A 340 -9.44 -10.17 -2.43
C ALA A 340 -8.54 -9.84 -1.24
N GLU A 341 -9.04 -10.02 -0.02
CA GLU A 341 -8.26 -9.87 1.22
C GLU A 341 -7.11 -10.89 1.26
N SER A 342 -7.37 -12.16 0.96
CA SER A 342 -6.31 -13.18 0.88
C SER A 342 -5.23 -12.81 -0.13
N PHE A 343 -5.64 -12.32 -1.30
CA PHE A 343 -4.74 -11.88 -2.35
C PHE A 343 -3.84 -10.73 -1.89
N GLU A 344 -4.43 -9.69 -1.32
CA GLU A 344 -3.72 -8.55 -0.73
C GLU A 344 -2.71 -9.01 0.33
N LYS A 345 -3.16 -9.84 1.28
CA LYS A 345 -2.30 -10.36 2.36
C LYS A 345 -1.08 -11.08 1.79
N ILE A 346 -1.26 -11.84 0.71
CA ILE A 346 -0.14 -12.49 0.00
C ILE A 346 0.77 -11.46 -0.67
N LEU A 347 0.21 -10.43 -1.33
CA LEU A 347 1.01 -9.38 -1.96
C LEU A 347 1.84 -8.61 -0.94
N LEU A 348 1.25 -8.23 0.20
CA LEU A 348 1.93 -7.56 1.30
C LEU A 348 3.01 -8.45 1.93
N ALA A 349 2.77 -9.76 2.07
CA ALA A 349 3.80 -10.67 2.56
C ALA A 349 4.99 -10.79 1.58
N LEU A 350 4.73 -10.76 0.28
CA LEU A 350 5.79 -10.74 -0.75
C LEU A 350 6.56 -9.42 -0.74
N ASP A 351 5.86 -8.31 -0.50
CA ASP A 351 6.40 -6.96 -0.36
C ASP A 351 7.32 -6.86 0.87
N ASP A 352 6.85 -7.29 2.04
CA ASP A 352 7.63 -7.39 3.28
C ASP A 352 8.88 -8.30 3.13
N ALA A 353 8.88 -9.19 2.14
CA ALA A 353 10.01 -10.04 1.80
C ALA A 353 10.96 -9.45 0.75
N GLY A 354 10.64 -8.30 0.15
CA GLY A 354 11.45 -7.63 -0.88
C GLY A 354 11.42 -8.33 -2.24
N LEU A 355 10.33 -9.03 -2.58
CA LEU A 355 10.19 -9.78 -3.84
C LEU A 355 9.47 -8.99 -4.95
N GLU A 356 9.71 -7.68 -5.02
CA GLU A 356 8.97 -6.76 -5.89
C GLU A 356 9.29 -6.89 -7.38
N GLN A 357 10.55 -7.04 -7.77
CA GLN A 357 10.98 -6.93 -9.18
C GLN A 357 11.05 -8.27 -9.91
N GLY A 358 10.10 -9.18 -9.67
CA GLY A 358 10.15 -10.53 -10.26
C GLY A 358 11.30 -11.39 -9.71
N GLY A 359 11.86 -11.02 -8.55
CA GLY A 359 12.80 -11.86 -7.82
C GLY A 359 12.10 -13.14 -7.37
N GLY A 360 12.59 -14.30 -7.82
CA GLY A 360 12.09 -15.57 -7.30
C GLY A 360 12.37 -15.72 -5.81
N ARG A 361 11.60 -16.55 -5.09
CA ARG A 361 11.84 -16.90 -3.66
C ARG A 361 13.28 -17.37 -3.37
N GLU A 362 14.01 -17.71 -4.42
CA GLU A 362 15.41 -18.10 -4.45
C GLU A 362 16.37 -16.97 -4.01
N SER A 363 16.02 -15.71 -4.24
CA SER A 363 16.80 -14.54 -3.79
C SER A 363 16.75 -14.33 -2.27
N LEU A 364 15.76 -14.91 -1.59
CA LEU A 364 15.60 -14.80 -0.14
C LEU A 364 16.60 -15.67 0.62
N SER A 365 17.04 -15.16 1.78
CA SER A 365 17.71 -15.99 2.77
C SER A 365 16.83 -17.16 3.20
N ARG A 366 17.44 -18.26 3.65
CA ARG A 366 16.68 -19.43 4.14
C ARG A 366 15.71 -19.06 5.26
N ARG A 367 16.09 -18.12 6.13
CA ARG A 367 15.25 -17.67 7.25
C ARG A 367 14.04 -16.89 6.73
N ASP A 368 14.25 -15.95 5.81
CA ASP A 368 13.17 -15.13 5.25
C ASP A 368 12.23 -15.97 4.39
N ARG A 369 12.75 -16.96 3.66
CA ARG A 369 11.93 -17.93 2.90
C ARG A 369 11.03 -18.76 3.81
N ILE A 370 11.53 -19.20 4.97
CA ILE A 370 10.73 -19.92 5.97
C ILE A 370 9.68 -19.00 6.60
N ARG A 371 10.04 -17.75 6.92
CA ARG A 371 9.12 -16.75 7.47
C ARG A 371 7.97 -16.46 6.49
N LEU A 372 8.30 -16.13 5.24
CA LEU A 372 7.33 -15.90 4.16
C LEU A 372 6.46 -17.14 3.91
N GLY A 373 7.06 -18.33 3.91
CA GLY A 373 6.31 -19.59 3.75
C GLY A 373 5.34 -19.89 4.89
N ARG A 374 5.62 -19.41 6.11
CA ARG A 374 4.68 -19.48 7.23
C ARG A 374 3.56 -18.44 7.06
N GLN A 375 3.92 -17.18 6.80
CA GLN A 375 2.95 -16.10 6.60
C GLN A 375 1.90 -16.45 5.52
N ILE A 376 2.35 -16.89 4.34
CA ILE A 376 1.42 -17.27 3.25
C ILE A 376 0.51 -18.43 3.66
N ARG A 377 1.01 -19.38 4.47
CA ARG A 377 0.20 -20.50 4.93
C ARG A 377 -0.85 -20.04 5.94
N ASP A 378 -0.46 -19.22 6.91
CA ASP A 378 -1.38 -18.69 7.92
C ASP A 378 -2.50 -17.89 7.23
N ILE A 379 -2.18 -17.11 6.19
CA ILE A 379 -3.16 -16.41 5.33
C ILE A 379 -4.09 -17.40 4.65
N GLN A 380 -3.57 -18.45 4.02
CA GLN A 380 -4.39 -19.46 3.34
C GLN A 380 -5.32 -20.20 4.31
N GLU A 381 -4.84 -20.57 5.50
CA GLU A 381 -5.64 -21.25 6.52
C GLU A 381 -6.79 -20.36 7.04
N GLU A 382 -6.57 -19.04 7.14
CA GLU A 382 -7.61 -18.07 7.49
C GLU A 382 -8.65 -17.95 6.37
N THR A 383 -8.20 -17.79 5.11
CA THR A 383 -9.08 -17.76 3.94
C THR A 383 -9.96 -19.01 3.87
N ASP A 384 -9.36 -20.21 3.99
CA ASP A 384 -10.08 -21.48 3.90
C ASP A 384 -11.16 -21.60 5.00
N LYS A 385 -10.97 -20.95 6.14
CA LYS A 385 -11.95 -20.92 7.22
C LYS A 385 -13.15 -20.05 6.87
N GLU A 386 -12.91 -18.87 6.31
CA GLU A 386 -13.99 -17.94 5.89
C GLU A 386 -14.75 -18.48 4.68
N ILE A 387 -14.05 -19.05 3.70
CA ILE A 387 -14.66 -19.71 2.53
C ILE A 387 -15.58 -20.86 2.97
N ARG A 388 -15.23 -21.60 4.02
CA ARG A 388 -16.06 -22.69 4.58
C ARG A 388 -17.37 -22.19 5.22
N GLU A 389 -17.49 -20.90 5.54
CA GLU A 389 -18.75 -20.31 6.00
C GLU A 389 -19.70 -19.97 4.84
N ILE A 390 -19.18 -19.94 3.60
CA ILE A 390 -19.88 -19.54 2.37
C ILE A 390 -20.26 -20.77 1.53
N LEU A 391 -19.35 -21.75 1.46
CA LEU A 391 -19.50 -22.95 0.65
C LEU A 391 -20.17 -24.09 1.44
N ASP A 392 -20.98 -24.89 0.75
CA ASP A 392 -21.47 -26.15 1.28
C ASP A 392 -20.40 -27.26 1.27
N GLY A 393 -20.76 -28.46 1.75
CA GLY A 393 -19.81 -29.56 1.89
C GLY A 393 -19.21 -30.06 0.57
N ASP A 394 -20.02 -30.11 -0.49
CA ASP A 394 -19.58 -30.61 -1.80
C ASP A 394 -18.77 -29.52 -2.52
N GLU A 395 -19.20 -28.26 -2.41
CA GLU A 395 -18.46 -27.10 -2.91
C GLU A 395 -17.09 -26.96 -2.21
N MET A 396 -17.02 -27.18 -0.90
CA MET A 396 -15.76 -27.10 -0.16
C MET A 396 -14.78 -28.21 -0.57
N GLU A 397 -15.26 -29.42 -0.86
CA GLU A 397 -14.40 -30.51 -1.34
C GLU A 397 -13.78 -30.17 -2.72
N GLU A 398 -14.58 -29.63 -3.64
CA GLU A 398 -14.06 -29.19 -4.94
C GLU A 398 -13.14 -27.97 -4.81
N TYR A 399 -13.40 -27.04 -3.87
CA TYR A 399 -12.51 -25.93 -3.56
C TYR A 399 -11.12 -26.41 -3.11
N GLU A 400 -11.07 -27.35 -2.16
CA GLU A 400 -9.81 -27.91 -1.65
C GLU A 400 -9.02 -28.61 -2.76
N LYS A 401 -9.72 -29.28 -3.68
CA LYS A 401 -9.14 -29.91 -4.87
C LYS A 401 -8.57 -28.89 -5.85
N ILE A 402 -9.27 -27.79 -6.15
CA ILE A 402 -8.73 -26.68 -6.98
C ILE A 402 -7.42 -26.16 -6.38
N GLN A 403 -7.38 -25.97 -5.06
CA GLN A 403 -6.19 -25.51 -4.35
C GLN A 403 -5.04 -26.53 -4.38
N GLU A 404 -5.33 -27.82 -4.28
CA GLU A 404 -4.32 -28.88 -4.41
C GLU A 404 -3.75 -28.94 -5.83
N GLU A 405 -4.59 -28.94 -6.86
CA GLU A 405 -4.19 -28.93 -8.27
C GLU A 405 -3.23 -27.76 -8.56
N ARG A 406 -3.54 -26.55 -8.10
CA ARG A 406 -2.67 -25.37 -8.26
C ARG A 406 -1.34 -25.52 -7.50
N ARG A 407 -1.35 -26.06 -6.27
CA ARG A 407 -0.11 -26.33 -5.52
C ARG A 407 0.79 -27.32 -6.24
N GLU A 408 0.23 -28.34 -6.88
CA GLU A 408 0.97 -29.30 -7.70
C GLU A 408 1.55 -28.65 -8.95
N GLN A 409 0.78 -27.84 -9.67
CA GLN A 409 1.25 -27.11 -10.84
C GLN A 409 2.42 -26.17 -10.51
N LEU A 410 2.33 -25.43 -9.39
CA LEU A 410 3.43 -24.56 -8.93
C LEU A 410 4.69 -25.36 -8.57
N ARG A 411 4.53 -26.52 -7.90
CA ARG A 411 5.65 -27.44 -7.61
C ARG A 411 6.28 -27.97 -8.89
N ALA A 412 5.47 -28.37 -9.87
CA ALA A 412 5.96 -28.87 -11.17
C ALA A 412 6.73 -27.79 -11.93
N ARG A 413 6.24 -26.54 -11.97
CA ARG A 413 6.96 -25.40 -12.57
C ARG A 413 8.31 -25.14 -11.88
N SER A 414 8.35 -25.23 -10.55
CA SER A 414 9.61 -25.04 -9.78
C SER A 414 10.63 -26.17 -9.97
N GLN A 415 10.19 -27.39 -10.30
CA GLN A 415 11.07 -28.54 -10.53
C GLN A 415 11.51 -28.67 -11.99
N GLY A 416 10.72 -28.19 -12.95
CA GLY A 416 11.03 -28.22 -14.39
C GLY A 416 12.01 -27.13 -14.86
N GLY A 417 12.08 -25.99 -14.16
CA GLY A 417 12.94 -24.86 -14.54
C GLY A 417 14.46 -25.04 -14.32
N GLY A 418 14.88 -26.16 -13.73
CA GLY A 418 16.30 -26.48 -13.50
C GLY A 418 16.96 -27.38 -14.54
N ALA A 419 16.27 -27.75 -15.62
CA ALA A 419 16.76 -28.71 -16.61
C ALA A 419 17.20 -28.09 -17.95
N ASP A 420 16.94 -26.80 -18.20
CA ASP A 420 17.38 -26.08 -19.40
C ASP A 420 18.07 -24.75 -19.02
N GLN A 421 19.28 -24.83 -18.43
CA GLN A 421 20.33 -23.80 -18.52
C GLN A 421 21.70 -24.47 -18.67
#